data_AF-A0A4Y2A0H5-F1
#
_entry.id   AF-A0A4Y2A0H5-F1
#
_cell.length_a   1.000
_cell.length_b   1.000
_cell.length_c   1.000
_cell.angle_alpha   90.00
_cell.angle_beta   90.00
_cell.angle_gamma   90.00
#
_symmetry.space_group_name_H-M   'P 1'
#
loop_
_entity.id
_entity.type
_entity.pdbx_description
1 polymer ?
#
loop_
_entity_poly.entity_id
_entity_poly.type
_entity_poly.pdbx_seq_one_letter_code
_entity_poly.pdbx_strand_id
1 'polypeptide(L)'
;MEEMKGMDFTDGSKMDGRVDSVFVVFHNKTELDYKKFRLNESSTVFIAELIAIQQSVQYVRANDLGEANTISDSRSALMALSAVDEARDIINNIKVDIR
;
A
#
# COMPACT_ATOMS: atom_id res chain seq x y z
N MET A 1 2.01 2.08 -28.64
CA MET A 1 2.50 2.85 -27.47
C MET A 1 2.30 1.94 -26.29
N GLU A 2 3.33 1.71 -25.49
CA GLU A 2 3.20 0.90 -24.29
C GLU A 2 2.35 1.71 -23.29
N GLU A 3 1.16 1.21 -22.95
CA GLU A 3 0.35 1.80 -21.88
C GLU A 3 1.18 1.70 -20.60
N MET A 4 1.44 2.84 -19.95
CA MET A 4 2.09 2.81 -18.64
C MET A 4 1.10 2.16 -17.67
N LYS A 5 1.49 1.03 -17.08
CA LYS A 5 0.76 0.43 -15.94
C LYS A 5 0.49 1.50 -14.88
N GLY A 6 -0.63 1.36 -14.19
CA GLY A 6 -0.92 2.20 -13.02
C GLY A 6 0.25 2.16 -12.05
N MET A 7 0.55 3.27 -11.39
CA MET A 7 1.58 3.33 -10.36
C MET A 7 0.95 3.86 -9.10
N ASP A 8 1.05 3.10 -8.02
CA ASP A 8 0.59 3.55 -6.72
C ASP A 8 1.80 3.77 -5.83
N PHE A 9 1.84 4.89 -5.12
CA PHE A 9 2.85 5.14 -4.10
C PHE A 9 2.21 5.10 -2.74
N THR A 10 2.90 4.47 -1.79
CA THR A 10 2.42 4.23 -0.43
C THR A 10 3.39 4.81 0.58
N ASP A 11 2.86 5.30 1.69
CA ASP A 11 3.65 5.82 2.81
C ASP A 11 2.90 5.59 4.13
N GLY A 12 3.64 5.18 5.15
CA GLY A 12 3.18 5.04 6.52
C GLY A 12 3.99 5.94 7.44
N SER A 13 3.34 6.85 8.16
CA SER A 13 4.03 7.80 9.04
C SER A 13 3.57 7.68 10.49
N LYS A 14 4.48 8.01 11.41
CA LYS A 14 4.16 8.22 12.82
C LYS A 14 4.89 9.44 13.34
N MET A 15 4.15 10.43 13.84
CA MET A 15 4.68 11.66 14.40
C MET A 15 3.79 12.14 15.54
N ASP A 16 4.38 12.48 16.70
CA ASP A 16 3.67 13.03 17.87
C ASP A 16 2.41 12.24 18.28
N GLY A 17 2.55 10.91 18.35
CA GLY A 17 1.45 9.99 18.68
C GLY A 17 0.44 9.76 17.55
N ARG A 18 0.54 10.48 16.44
CA ARG A 18 -0.35 10.32 15.28
C ARG A 18 0.24 9.33 14.31
N VAL A 19 -0.56 8.35 13.89
CA VAL A 19 -0.17 7.35 12.88
C VAL A 19 -1.08 7.49 11.68
N ASP A 20 -0.50 7.74 10.52
CA ASP A 20 -1.22 7.93 9.27
C ASP A 20 -0.70 6.95 8.22
N SER A 21 -1.61 6.44 7.40
CA SER A 21 -1.33 5.56 6.26
C SER A 21 -1.91 6.21 5.01
N VAL A 22 -1.12 6.27 3.94
CA VAL A 22 -1.45 7.07 2.76
C VAL A 22 -1.11 6.28 1.49
N PHE A 23 -1.94 6.43 0.47
CA PHE A 23 -1.56 6.07 -0.90
C PHE A 23 -1.99 7.13 -1.90
N VAL A 24 -1.30 7.16 -3.05
CA VAL A 24 -1.64 7.99 -4.21
C VAL A 24 -1.54 7.13 -5.48
N VAL A 25 -2.52 7.27 -6.36
CA VAL A 25 -2.64 6.47 -7.60
C VAL A 25 -2.35 7.36 -8.80
N PHE A 26 -1.45 6.92 -9.66
CA PHE A 26 -1.11 7.57 -10.92
C PHE A 26 -1.46 6.69 -12.11
N HIS A 27 -1.99 7.32 -13.15
CA HIS A 27 -2.15 6.70 -14.47
C HIS A 27 -1.68 7.67 -15.54
N ASN A 28 -0.82 7.23 -16.46
CA ASN A 28 -0.22 8.08 -17.50
C ASN A 28 0.32 9.42 -16.97
N LYS A 29 1.08 9.36 -15.85
CA LYS A 29 1.68 10.52 -15.16
C LYS A 29 0.68 11.54 -14.59
N THR A 30 -0.60 11.20 -14.58
CA THR A 30 -1.65 12.01 -13.96
C THR A 30 -2.06 11.36 -12.64
N GLU A 31 -2.11 12.14 -11.58
CA GLU A 31 -2.67 11.70 -10.30
C GLU A 31 -4.17 11.47 -10.49
N LEU A 32 -4.63 10.26 -10.21
CA LEU A 32 -6.04 9.88 -10.28
C LEU A 32 -6.77 10.10 -8.96
N ASP A 33 -6.17 9.65 -7.87
CA ASP A 33 -6.75 9.77 -6.53
C ASP A 33 -5.66 9.70 -5.45
N TYR A 34 -6.02 10.19 -4.27
CA TYR A 34 -5.21 10.20 -3.05
C TYR A 34 -6.09 9.85 -1.86
N LYS A 35 -5.65 8.93 -1.01
CA LYS A 35 -6.35 8.60 0.23
C LYS A 35 -5.42 8.56 1.43
N LYS A 36 -5.94 9.06 2.55
CA LYS A 36 -5.28 9.08 3.84
C LYS A 36 -6.17 8.44 4.90
N PHE A 37 -5.59 7.56 5.70
CA PHE A 37 -6.25 6.83 6.77
C PHE A 37 -5.55 7.11 8.09
N ARG A 38 -6.31 7.57 9.08
CA ARG A 38 -5.82 7.72 10.46
C ARG A 38 -5.91 6.37 11.16
N LEU A 39 -4.77 5.89 11.66
CA LEU A 39 -4.69 4.66 12.45
C LEU A 39 -4.68 4.97 13.95
N ASN A 40 -4.75 3.91 14.75
CA ASN A 40 -4.62 4.02 16.20
C ASN A 40 -3.23 4.58 16.56
N GLU A 41 -3.16 5.42 17.59
CA GLU A 41 -1.92 6.03 18.07
C GLU A 41 -0.88 4.98 18.52
N SER A 42 -1.34 3.79 18.92
CA SER A 42 -0.47 2.65 19.27
C SER A 42 0.11 1.92 18.07
N SER A 43 -0.40 2.14 16.85
CA SER A 43 0.10 1.49 15.64
C SER A 43 1.57 1.84 15.39
N THR A 44 2.32 0.90 14.86
CA THR A 44 3.71 1.12 14.45
C THR A 44 3.74 1.67 13.03
N VAL A 45 4.85 2.31 12.65
CA VAL A 45 5.11 2.71 11.26
C VAL A 45 4.99 1.49 10.33
N PHE A 46 5.55 0.34 10.73
CA PHE A 46 5.44 -0.91 9.96
C PHE A 46 3.98 -1.33 9.66
N ILE A 47 3.06 -1.18 10.62
CA ILE A 47 1.64 -1.45 10.37
C ILE A 47 1.03 -0.38 9.46
N ALA A 48 1.41 0.89 9.60
CA ALA A 48 0.94 1.95 8.72
C ALA A 48 1.32 1.72 7.25
N GLU A 49 2.55 1.26 7.01
CA GLU A 49 3.05 0.86 5.69
C GLU A 49 2.25 -0.31 5.10
N LEU A 50 2.04 -1.37 5.88
CA LEU A 50 1.26 -2.53 5.42
C LEU A 50 -0.19 -2.15 5.12
N ILE A 51 -0.80 -1.28 5.92
CA ILE A 51 -2.14 -0.77 5.65
C ILE A 51 -2.14 0.10 4.39
N ALA A 52 -1.11 0.90 4.14
CA ALA A 52 -1.03 1.74 2.95
C ALA A 52 -1.03 0.88 1.68
N ILE A 53 -0.18 -0.16 1.67
CA ILE A 53 -0.12 -1.17 0.61
C ILE A 53 -1.47 -1.88 0.45
N GLN A 54 -2.06 -2.36 1.55
CA GLN A 54 -3.35 -3.04 1.51
C GLN A 54 -4.43 -2.15 0.88
N GLN A 55 -4.58 -0.91 1.35
CA GLN A 55 -5.60 0.02 0.88
C GLN A 55 -5.40 0.38 -0.59
N SER A 56 -4.15 0.55 -1.03
CA SER A 56 -3.82 0.79 -2.44
C SER A 56 -4.26 -0.37 -3.33
N VAL A 57 -3.89 -1.60 -2.96
CA VAL A 57 -4.26 -2.81 -3.71
C VAL A 57 -5.77 -3.00 -3.75
N GLN A 58 -6.46 -2.81 -2.63
CA GLN A 58 -7.94 -2.87 -2.62
C GLN A 58 -8.55 -1.77 -3.49
N TYR A 59 -7.98 -0.57 -3.51
CA TYR A 59 -8.48 0.52 -4.34
C TYR A 59 -8.36 0.21 -5.84
N VAL A 60 -7.21 -0.28 -6.29
CA VAL A 60 -7.00 -0.68 -7.69
C VAL A 60 -8.02 -1.75 -8.11
N ARG A 61 -8.25 -2.75 -7.25
CA ARG A 61 -9.22 -3.81 -7.50
C ARG A 61 -10.66 -3.30 -7.52
N ALA A 62 -11.04 -2.48 -6.54
CA ALA A 62 -12.41 -1.99 -6.39
C ALA A 62 -12.82 -1.01 -7.52
N ASN A 63 -11.85 -0.40 -8.19
CA ASN A 63 -12.08 0.53 -9.30
C ASN A 63 -11.71 -0.06 -10.67
N ASP A 64 -11.44 -1.37 -10.74
CA ASP A 64 -11.09 -2.09 -11.97
C ASP A 64 -9.98 -1.39 -12.79
N LEU A 65 -8.96 -0.85 -12.12
CA LEU A 65 -7.89 -0.05 -12.76
C LEU A 65 -6.85 -0.90 -13.52
N GLY A 66 -7.07 -2.21 -13.63
CA GLY A 66 -6.16 -3.15 -14.28
C GLY A 66 -4.93 -3.46 -13.43
N GLU A 67 -3.79 -3.70 -14.10
CA GLU A 67 -2.52 -3.95 -13.41
C GLU A 67 -1.84 -2.64 -13.01
N ALA A 68 -1.56 -2.50 -11.72
CA ALA A 68 -0.80 -1.40 -11.16
C ALA A 68 0.41 -1.89 -10.35
N ASN A 69 1.49 -1.13 -10.37
CA ASN A 69 2.67 -1.36 -9.55
C ASN A 69 2.55 -0.56 -8.26
N THR A 70 2.40 -1.25 -7.12
CA THR A 70 2.48 -0.60 -5.80
C THR A 70 3.93 -0.42 -5.38
N ILE A 71 4.31 0.82 -5.11
CA ILE A 71 5.67 1.26 -4.77
C ILE A 71 5.64 1.72 -3.31
N SER A 72 6.54 1.16 -2.50
CA SER A 72 6.74 1.51 -1.09
C SER A 72 8.23 1.68 -0.84
N ASP A 73 8.60 2.66 -0.02
CA ASP A 73 9.98 2.83 0.47
C ASP A 73 10.26 1.97 1.73
N SER A 74 9.23 1.33 2.29
CA SER A 74 9.33 0.45 3.44
C SER A 74 9.88 -0.93 3.06
N ARG A 75 11.22 -1.04 3.05
CA ARG A 75 11.91 -2.32 2.85
C ARG A 75 11.42 -3.42 3.80
N SER A 76 11.08 -3.07 5.05
CA SER A 76 10.58 -4.03 6.03
C SER A 76 9.21 -4.60 5.63
N ALA A 77 8.28 -3.76 5.14
CA ALA A 77 6.99 -4.21 4.64
C ALA A 77 7.15 -5.10 3.40
N LEU A 78 7.98 -4.69 2.43
CA LEU A 78 8.24 -5.47 1.21
C LEU A 78 8.88 -6.83 1.51
N MET A 79 9.83 -6.90 2.46
CA MET A 79 10.43 -8.17 2.90
C MET A 79 9.40 -9.10 3.54
N ALA A 80 8.50 -8.56 4.37
CA ALA A 80 7.45 -9.34 5.01
C ALA A 80 6.44 -9.89 3.98
N LEU A 81 6.11 -9.10 2.96
CA LEU A 81 5.28 -9.54 1.83
C LEU A 81 5.97 -10.55 0.93
N SER A 82 7.30 -10.60 0.92
CA SER A 82 8.10 -11.56 0.13
C SER A 82 8.43 -12.84 0.91
N ALA A 83 8.19 -12.88 2.22
CA ALA A 83 8.49 -14.04 3.04
C ALA A 83 7.56 -15.22 2.71
N VAL A 84 8.10 -16.44 2.61
CA VAL A 84 7.29 -17.64 2.29
C VAL A 84 6.35 -17.98 3.45
N ASP A 85 6.90 -18.03 4.66
CA ASP A 85 6.15 -18.34 5.88
C ASP A 85 5.89 -17.07 6.69
N GLU A 86 4.63 -16.67 6.78
CA GLU A 86 4.19 -15.52 7.59
C GLU A 86 2.98 -15.87 8.43
N ALA A 87 3.07 -15.62 9.74
CA ALA A 87 2.00 -15.91 10.69
C ALA A 87 0.95 -14.79 10.80
N ARG A 88 1.24 -13.61 10.24
CA ARG A 88 0.40 -12.41 10.41
C ARG A 88 -0.61 -12.33 9.28
N ASP A 89 -1.90 -12.42 9.63
CA ASP A 89 -3.01 -12.43 8.65
C ASP A 89 -3.02 -11.23 7.71
N ILE A 90 -2.69 -10.03 8.20
CA ILE A 90 -2.63 -8.83 7.36
C ILE A 90 -1.68 -9.00 6.17
N ILE A 91 -0.53 -9.63 6.37
CA ILE A 91 0.46 -9.85 5.31
C ILE A 91 -0.08 -10.88 4.32
N ASN A 92 -0.65 -11.99 4.83
CA ASN A 92 -1.20 -13.04 3.99
C ASN A 92 -2.39 -12.55 3.16
N ASN A 93 -3.23 -11.70 3.72
CA ASN A 93 -4.35 -11.08 3.01
C ASN A 93 -3.88 -10.17 1.87
N ILE A 94 -2.80 -9.40 2.07
CA ILE A 94 -2.21 -8.58 1.00
C ILE A 94 -1.62 -9.50 -0.09
N LYS A 95 -0.90 -10.56 0.30
CA LYS A 95 -0.29 -11.53 -0.64
C LYS A 95 -1.29 -12.16 -1.61
N VAL A 96 -2.54 -12.39 -1.19
CA VAL A 96 -3.60 -12.95 -2.06
C VAL A 96 -3.90 -12.02 -3.26
N ASP A 97 -3.66 -10.72 -3.11
CA ASP A 97 -4.07 -9.71 -4.07
C ASP A 97 -2.91 -9.15 -4.90
N ILE A 98 -1.66 -9.50 -4.57
CA ILE A 98 -0.45 -9.12 -5.31
C ILE A 98 0.10 -10.33 -6.08
N ARG A 99 0.74 -10.07 -7.22
CA ARG A 99 1.33 -11.09 -8.10
C ARG A 99 2.85 -10.98 -8.14
#